data_AF-A0A6M0IRS4-F1
#
_entry.id   AF-A0A6M0IRS4-F1
#
_cell.length_a   1.000
_cell.length_b   1.000
_cell.length_c   1.000
_cell.angle_alpha   90.00
_cell.angle_beta   90.00
_cell.angle_gamma   90.00
#
_symmetry.space_group_name_H-M   'P 1'
#
loop_
_entity.id
_entity.type
_entity.pdbx_description
1 polymer ?
#
loop_
_entity_poly.entity_id
_entity_poly.type
_entity_poly.pdbx_seq_one_letter_code
_entity_poly.pdbx_strand_id
1 'polypeptide(L)'
;MLEINKGIGKPVEFRGLKGTYLYLSAGIIVSSLVLALILYGLFGLNTYLATLIVVGSGIGGIWYCMRLSAKHGVSGLLKLEATRNQPKAILVTSAKPFAQLRETKRPKSRSRSTTTGR
;
A
#
# COMPACT_ATOMS: atom_id res chain seq x y z
N MET A 1 -8.57 29.06 -18.09
CA MET A 1 -7.84 27.77 -18.12
C MET A 1 -8.01 27.14 -16.75
N LEU A 2 -8.47 25.90 -16.66
CA LEU A 2 -8.55 25.20 -15.38
C LEU A 2 -7.16 24.67 -15.04
N GLU A 3 -6.59 25.13 -13.94
CA GLU A 3 -5.32 24.65 -13.43
C GLU A 3 -5.52 23.23 -12.89
N ILE A 4 -5.06 22.23 -13.63
CA ILE A 4 -5.18 20.84 -13.22
C ILE A 4 -4.13 20.59 -12.14
N ASN A 5 -4.59 20.52 -10.88
CA ASN A 5 -3.74 20.22 -9.73
C ASN A 5 -3.21 18.78 -9.82
N LYS A 6 -1.93 18.63 -10.16
CA LYS A 6 -1.24 17.34 -10.29
C LYS A 6 -0.97 16.74 -8.91
N GLY A 7 -1.99 16.19 -8.27
CA GLY A 7 -1.86 15.57 -6.95
C GLY A 7 -3.14 14.97 -6.39
N ILE A 8 -4.31 15.43 -6.86
CA ILE A 8 -5.62 14.91 -6.46
C ILE A 8 -5.75 13.47 -6.96
N GLY A 9 -5.68 12.50 -6.04
CA GLY A 9 -5.83 11.06 -6.32
C GLY A 9 -4.54 10.25 -6.34
N LYS A 10 -3.37 10.83 -6.03
CA LYS A 10 -2.19 10.00 -5.72
C LYS A 10 -2.47 9.22 -4.44
N PRO A 11 -2.25 7.89 -4.42
CA PRO A 11 -2.35 7.13 -3.19
C PRO A 11 -1.38 7.71 -2.16
N VAL A 12 -1.74 7.61 -0.88
CA VAL A 12 -0.96 8.14 0.22
C VAL A 12 0.39 7.39 0.26
N GLU A 13 1.42 8.01 -0.30
CA GLU A 13 2.81 7.53 -0.29
C GLU A 13 3.61 8.50 0.59
N PHE A 14 3.89 8.11 1.83
CA PHE A 14 4.73 8.90 2.73
C PHE A 14 6.18 8.46 2.57
N ARG A 15 7.03 9.29 1.95
CA ARG A 15 8.49 9.08 1.86
C ARG A 15 8.92 7.65 1.47
N GLY A 16 8.20 7.02 0.53
CA GLY A 16 8.48 5.65 0.06
C GLY A 16 7.72 4.53 0.78
N LEU A 17 7.03 4.84 1.88
CA LEU A 17 6.08 3.96 2.54
C LEU A 17 4.70 4.12 1.91
N LYS A 18 4.19 3.02 1.36
CA LYS A 18 3.00 3.02 0.52
C LYS A 18 1.78 2.64 1.34
N GLY A 19 0.65 3.34 1.16
CA GLY A 19 -0.59 3.26 1.96
C GLY A 19 -0.80 1.98 2.78
N THR A 20 -0.96 0.81 2.16
CA THR A 20 -1.21 -0.47 2.86
C THR A 20 -0.14 -0.83 3.90
N TYR A 21 1.14 -0.57 3.63
CA TYR A 21 2.24 -0.84 4.56
C TYR A 21 2.31 0.17 5.69
N LEU A 22 1.78 1.39 5.50
CA LEU A 22 1.67 2.37 6.58
C LEU A 22 0.74 1.81 7.68
N TYR A 23 -0.44 1.32 7.30
CA TYR A 23 -1.37 0.68 8.23
C TYR A 23 -0.76 -0.54 8.92
N LEU A 24 -0.01 -1.36 8.16
CA LEU A 24 0.68 -2.52 8.74
C LEU A 24 1.73 -2.11 9.78
N SER A 25 2.53 -1.07 9.49
CA SER A 25 3.53 -0.55 10.44
C SER A 25 2.89 0.05 11.70
N ALA A 26 1.76 0.75 11.55
CA ALA A 26 0.99 1.25 12.70
C ALA A 26 0.44 0.09 13.55
N GLY A 27 -0.07 -0.96 12.90
CA GLY A 27 -0.52 -2.19 13.57
C GLY A 27 0.60 -2.87 14.36
N ILE A 28 1.83 -2.88 13.85
CA ILE A 28 2.99 -3.43 14.57
C ILE A 28 3.25 -2.65 15.86
N ILE A 29 3.24 -1.31 15.80
CA ILE A 29 3.44 -0.46 16.99
C ILE A 29 2.35 -0.74 18.04
N VAL A 30 1.09 -0.80 17.63
CA VAL A 30 -0.03 -1.12 18.53
C VAL A 30 0.11 -2.54 19.10
N SER A 31 0.50 -3.51 18.28
CA SER A 31 0.71 -4.89 18.72
C SER A 31 1.85 -5.02 19.72
N SER A 32 2.95 -4.28 19.54
CA SER A 32 4.07 -4.25 20.48
C SER A 32 3.65 -3.66 21.83
N LEU A 33 2.76 -2.67 21.83
CA LEU A 33 2.17 -2.15 23.06
C LEU A 33 1.32 -3.20 23.77
N VAL A 34 0.41 -3.88 23.05
CA VAL A 34 -0.43 -4.94 23.61
C VAL A 34 0.42 -6.11 24.13
N LEU A 35 1.46 -6.49 23.37
CA LEU A 35 2.42 -7.51 23.77
C LEU A 35 3.12 -7.13 25.08
N ALA A 36 3.51 -5.86 25.24
CA ALA A 36 4.07 -5.37 26.49
C ALA A 36 3.07 -5.56 27.64
N LEU A 37 1.81 -5.13 27.48
CA LEU A 37 0.78 -5.29 28.51
C LEU A 37 0.59 -6.75 28.93
N ILE A 38 0.64 -7.69 27.99
CA ILE A 38 0.54 -9.13 28.27
C ILE A 38 1.78 -9.63 29.03
N LEU A 39 2.99 -9.34 28.52
CA LEU A 39 4.24 -9.80 29.13
C LEU A 39 4.43 -9.27 30.55
N TYR A 40 4.11 -7.99 30.77
CA TYR A 40 4.20 -7.35 32.08
C TYR A 40 3.05 -7.75 33.00
N GLY A 41 1.80 -7.69 32.51
CA GLY A 41 0.62 -7.84 33.35
C GLY A 41 0.28 -9.28 33.71
N LEU A 42 0.43 -10.22 32.76
CA LEU A 42 -0.03 -11.60 32.95
C LEU A 42 1.10 -12.56 33.34
N PHE A 43 2.31 -12.33 32.83
CA PHE A 43 3.42 -13.27 33.00
C PHE A 43 4.45 -12.86 34.05
N GLY A 44 4.38 -11.62 34.57
CA GLY A 44 5.33 -11.13 35.58
C GLY A 44 6.80 -11.22 35.15
N LEU A 45 7.06 -11.18 33.83
CA LEU A 45 8.42 -11.29 33.28
C LEU A 45 9.31 -10.15 33.77
N ASN A 46 10.59 -10.45 33.96
CA ASN A 46 11.58 -9.44 34.32
C ASN A 46 11.55 -8.28 33.32
N THR A 47 11.42 -7.06 33.84
CA THR A 47 11.29 -5.82 33.08
C THR A 47 12.32 -5.68 31.97
N TYR A 48 13.58 -6.02 32.24
CA TYR A 48 14.64 -5.91 31.24
C TYR A 48 14.44 -6.88 30.07
N LEU A 49 14.02 -8.12 30.36
CA LEU A 49 13.80 -9.16 29.36
C LEU A 49 12.55 -8.86 28.52
N ALA A 50 11.46 -8.45 29.17
CA ALA A 50 10.23 -8.05 28.51
C ALA A 50 10.45 -6.84 27.59
N THR A 51 11.21 -5.84 28.05
CA THR A 51 11.56 -4.66 27.24
C THR A 51 12.32 -5.06 25.98
N LEU A 52 13.32 -5.96 26.11
CA LEU A 52 14.13 -6.41 24.99
C LEU A 52 13.28 -7.11 23.93
N ILE A 53 12.35 -7.97 24.36
CA ILE A 53 11.42 -8.67 23.45
C ILE A 53 10.49 -7.69 22.73
N VAL A 54 9.87 -6.76 23.46
CA VAL A 54 8.92 -5.79 22.89
C VAL A 54 9.61 -4.86 21.90
N VAL A 55 10.74 -4.26 22.30
CA VAL A 55 11.50 -3.32 21.45
C VAL A 55 12.11 -4.05 20.26
N GLY A 56 12.68 -5.24 20.46
CA GLY A 56 13.22 -6.06 19.38
C GLY A 56 12.16 -6.46 18.37
N SER A 57 10.98 -6.88 18.84
CA SER A 57 9.83 -7.21 18.00
C SER A 57 9.32 -6.00 17.22
N GLY A 58 9.20 -4.83 17.87
CA GLY A 58 8.77 -3.59 17.23
C GLY A 58 9.74 -3.13 16.14
N ILE A 59 11.04 -3.05 16.43
CA ILE A 59 12.07 -2.64 15.46
C ILE A 59 12.13 -3.65 14.30
N GLY A 60 12.19 -4.96 14.62
CA GLY A 60 12.23 -6.02 13.62
C GLY A 60 11.00 -6.02 12.71
N GLY A 61 9.81 -5.82 13.29
CA GLY A 61 8.55 -5.74 12.56
C GLY A 61 8.50 -4.52 11.63
N ILE A 62 8.90 -3.33 12.11
CA ILE A 62 8.95 -2.13 11.27
C ILE A 62 9.96 -2.31 10.13
N TRP A 63 11.15 -2.86 10.41
CA TRP A 63 12.16 -3.13 9.39
C TRP A 63 11.65 -4.11 8.33
N TYR A 64 10.98 -5.19 8.76
CA TYR A 64 10.35 -6.14 7.86
C TYR A 64 9.27 -5.48 6.99
N CYS A 65 8.44 -4.62 7.59
CA CYS A 65 7.40 -3.87 6.89
C CYS A 65 8.00 -2.91 5.83
N MET A 66 9.10 -2.22 6.15
CA MET A 66 9.81 -1.37 5.20
C MET A 66 10.38 -2.17 4.02
N ARG A 67 10.97 -3.34 4.30
CA ARG A 67 11.49 -4.25 3.27
C ARG A 67 10.38 -4.76 2.35
N LEU A 68 9.21 -5.09 2.91
CA LEU A 68 8.01 -5.48 2.18
C LEU A 68 7.46 -4.35 1.30
N SER A 69 7.43 -3.12 1.82
CA SER A 69 7.01 -1.92 1.10
C SER A 69 7.89 -1.67 -0.13
N ALA A 70 9.21 -1.83 0.02
CA ALA A 70 10.16 -1.69 -1.08
C ALA A 70 9.98 -2.78 -2.16
N LYS A 71 9.71 -4.03 -1.76
CA LYS A 71 9.60 -5.17 -2.69
C LYS A 71 8.34 -5.15 -3.56
N HIS A 72 7.19 -4.78 -3.02
CA HIS A 72 5.90 -5.07 -3.66
C HIS A 72 5.14 -3.82 -4.16
N GLY A 73 5.48 -2.63 -3.68
CA GLY A 73 4.80 -1.41 -4.12
C GLY A 73 3.34 -1.27 -3.64
N VAL A 74 2.60 -0.22 -4.06
CA VAL A 74 1.40 0.27 -3.33
C VAL A 74 0.29 -0.76 -3.37
N SER A 75 0.08 -1.31 -4.56
CA SER A 75 -0.96 -2.28 -4.85
C SER A 75 -0.42 -3.71 -4.80
N GLY A 76 0.80 -3.94 -4.31
CA GLY A 76 1.43 -5.26 -4.36
C GLY A 76 0.72 -6.29 -3.52
N LEU A 77 0.46 -5.98 -2.24
CA LEU A 77 -0.32 -6.85 -1.35
C LEU A 77 -1.76 -7.05 -1.85
N LEU A 78 -2.41 -5.97 -2.32
CA LEU A 78 -3.79 -6.04 -2.81
C LEU A 78 -3.90 -6.88 -4.10
N LYS A 79 -2.90 -6.81 -4.99
CA LYS A 79 -2.82 -7.69 -6.17
C LYS A 79 -2.60 -9.14 -5.77
N LEU A 80 -1.76 -9.40 -4.76
CA LEU A 80 -1.53 -10.76 -4.26
C LEU A 80 -2.82 -11.35 -3.69
N GLU A 81 -3.55 -10.57 -2.90
CA GLU A 81 -4.82 -10.98 -2.30
C GLU A 81 -5.89 -11.20 -3.37
N ALA A 82 -5.98 -10.32 -4.37
CA ALA A 82 -6.91 -10.47 -5.49
C ALA A 82 -6.64 -11.76 -6.28
N THR A 83 -5.37 -12.09 -6.55
CA THR A 83 -5.00 -13.34 -7.21
C THR A 83 -5.35 -14.56 -6.35
N ARG A 84 -5.21 -14.47 -5.02
CA ARG A 84 -5.56 -15.57 -4.11
C ARG A 84 -7.07 -15.83 -4.03
N ASN A 85 -7.88 -14.77 -4.14
CA ASN A 85 -9.33 -14.84 -4.03
C ASN A 85 -10.04 -15.07 -5.39
N GLN A 86 -9.28 -15.28 -6.47
CA GLN A 86 -9.82 -15.50 -7.80
C GLN A 86 -10.37 -16.93 -7.94
N PRO A 87 -11.60 -17.14 -8.45
CA PRO A 87 -12.17 -18.47 -8.64
C PRO A 87 -11.35 -19.27 -9.66
N LYS A 88 -11.08 -20.55 -9.34
CA LYS A 88 -10.23 -21.46 -10.17
C LYS A 88 -10.69 -21.60 -11.62
N ALA A 89 -11.97 -21.35 -11.90
CA ALA A 89 -12.53 -21.41 -13.25
C ALA A 89 -12.03 -20.28 -14.15
N ILE A 90 -11.64 -19.13 -13.58
CA ILE A 90 -11.12 -17.99 -14.33
C ILE A 90 -9.61 -17.98 -14.15
N LEU A 91 -8.86 -18.57 -15.09
CA LEU A 91 -7.40 -18.56 -15.07
C LEU A 91 -6.90 -17.47 -16.04
N VAL A 92 -6.51 -16.31 -15.51
CA VAL A 92 -5.89 -15.25 -16.33
C VAL A 92 -4.39 -15.47 -16.35
N THR A 93 -3.91 -16.23 -17.33
CA THR A 93 -2.48 -16.53 -17.52
C THR A 93 -1.73 -15.42 -18.26
N SER A 94 -2.43 -14.51 -18.92
CA SER A 94 -1.84 -13.43 -19.70
C SER A 94 -2.68 -12.16 -19.61
N ALA A 95 -2.02 -11.01 -19.44
CA ALA A 95 -2.65 -9.70 -19.55
C ALA A 95 -2.87 -9.26 -21.02
N LYS A 96 -2.36 -10.01 -22.00
CA LYS A 96 -2.45 -9.68 -23.44
C LYS A 96 -3.88 -9.47 -23.94
N PRO A 97 -4.89 -10.29 -23.57
CA PRO A 97 -6.28 -10.08 -24.02
C PRO A 97 -6.85 -8.72 -23.56
N PHE A 98 -6.44 -8.26 -22.38
CA PHE A 98 -6.90 -7.00 -21.79
C PHE A 98 -6.12 -5.78 -22.29
N ALA A 99 -4.94 -5.97 -22.89
CA ALA A 99 -4.16 -4.87 -23.47
C ALA A 99 -4.92 -4.19 -24.61
N GLN A 100 -5.71 -4.94 -25.39
CA GLN A 100 -6.51 -4.43 -26.50
C GLN A 100 -7.71 -3.59 -26.04
N LEU A 101 -8.23 -3.83 -24.82
CA LEU A 101 -9.34 -3.06 -24.24
C LEU A 101 -8.89 -1.69 -23.69
N ARG A 102 -7.59 -1.53 -23.42
CA ARG A 102 -7.01 -0.30 -22.89
C ARG A 102 -6.88 0.80 -23.96
N GLU A 103 -7.01 0.43 -25.24
CA GLU A 103 -7.08 1.30 -26.43
C GLU A 103 -8.50 1.87 -26.66
N THR A 104 -9.33 2.04 -25.63
CA THR A 104 -10.54 2.86 -25.78
C THR A 104 -10.08 4.30 -26.00
N LYS A 105 -10.00 4.70 -27.28
CA LYS A 105 -9.64 6.05 -27.72
C LYS A 105 -10.41 7.06 -26.90
N ARG A 106 -9.74 7.74 -25.97
CA ARG A 106 -10.28 8.98 -25.43
C ARG A 106 -10.53 9.90 -26.62
N PRO A 107 -11.75 10.41 -26.84
CA PRO A 107 -12.00 11.34 -27.93
C PRO A 107 -11.03 12.50 -27.76
N LYS A 108 -10.19 12.72 -28.76
CA LYS A 108 -9.23 13.83 -28.84
C LYS A 108 -10.02 15.09 -28.55
N SER A 109 -9.81 15.73 -27.39
CA SER A 109 -10.56 16.93 -27.02
C SER A 109 -10.38 17.91 -28.17
N ARG A 110 -11.50 18.21 -28.83
CA ARG A 110 -11.57 19.00 -30.05
C ARG A 110 -10.83 20.31 -29.79
N SER A 111 -9.64 20.45 -30.37
CA SER A 111 -8.94 21.73 -30.41
C SER A 111 -9.89 22.69 -31.11
N ARG A 112 -10.50 23.60 -30.33
CA ARG A 112 -11.29 24.69 -30.90
C ARG A 112 -10.29 25.59 -31.60
N SER A 113 -10.29 25.54 -32.92
CA SER A 113 -9.75 26.60 -33.76
C SER A 113 -10.48 27.89 -33.38
N THR A 114 -9.78 28.78 -32.66
CA THR A 114 -10.15 30.18 -32.54
C THR A 114 -9.98 30.82 -33.92
N THR A 115 -11.06 30.79 -34.69
CA THR A 115 -11.23 31.59 -35.90
C THR A 115 -12.18 32.74 -35.56
N THR A 116 -11.80 33.93 -36.02
CA THR A 116 -12.57 35.20 -36.05
C THR A 116 -12.57 35.99 -34.73
N GLY A 117 -12.24 37.28 -34.71
CA GLY A 117 -11.90 38.22 -35.78
C GLY A 117 -11.86 39.64 -35.20
N ARG A 118 -11.06 40.50 -35.86
CA ARG A 118 -10.95 41.97 -35.73
C ARG A 118 -10.85 42.58 -34.33
#